data_AF-A0AAD6IBM3-F1
#
_entry.id   AF-A0AAD6IBM3-F1
#
_cell.length_a   1.000
_cell.length_b   1.000
_cell.length_c   1.000
_cell.angle_alpha   90.00
_cell.angle_beta   90.00
_cell.angle_gamma   90.00
#
_symmetry.space_group_name_H-M   'P 1'
#
loop_
_entity.id
_entity.type
_entity.pdbx_description
1 polymer ?
#
loop_
_entity_poly.entity_id
_entity_poly.type
_entity_poly.pdbx_seq_one_letter_code
_entity_poly.pdbx_strand_id
1 'polypeptide(L)'
;MTLLNLKARLGIRDHWDKAGSPLQKSMGGLRELLGYEILAEPEWRLLLADMGDIYPDERGFVATVSQAVEVWCKSMTELLADETNEKWTETLLTYLQPLSHLRLLIEVANSSYPSTSWSKERSAFVVNLPRRQVMLPTRYFPTFMDELLGCFEEPEKPALPLPERAAAPVVVDDGANPKADTAIGKLDVVQNLRTAPSAFNCSYEVEYFPDIQKLERPDQLFLHPPFFLQVHDLAGNRIEVTCSHSPSLQFLEQYLKRWCQTNHDDVRNVRIHLMS
;
A
#
# COMPACT_ATOMS: atom_id res chain seq x y z
N MET A 1 -15.75 21.18 -13.97
CA MET A 1 -15.56 19.77 -14.39
C MET A 1 -14.68 19.75 -15.62
N THR A 2 -13.39 19.42 -15.50
CA THR A 2 -12.47 19.32 -16.64
C THR A 2 -12.43 17.87 -17.14
N LEU A 3 -12.74 17.69 -18.42
CA LEU A 3 -12.75 16.40 -19.11
C LEU A 3 -11.32 15.89 -19.36
N LEU A 4 -11.14 14.57 -19.46
CA LEU A 4 -9.87 13.97 -19.93
C LEU A 4 -9.48 14.57 -21.28
N ASN A 5 -8.19 14.85 -21.48
CA ASN A 5 -7.72 15.42 -22.73
C ASN A 5 -7.84 14.44 -23.91
N LEU A 6 -7.71 14.94 -25.13
CA LEU A 6 -7.94 14.14 -26.34
C LEU A 6 -6.97 12.94 -26.43
N LYS A 7 -5.71 13.10 -26.03
CA LYS A 7 -4.70 12.03 -26.08
C LYS A 7 -5.05 10.87 -25.16
N ALA A 8 -5.41 11.17 -23.91
CA ALA A 8 -5.85 10.17 -22.95
C ALA A 8 -7.09 9.43 -23.46
N ARG A 9 -8.09 10.16 -23.98
CA ARG A 9 -9.32 9.55 -24.54
C ARG A 9 -9.05 8.63 -25.73
N LEU A 10 -8.14 9.02 -26.63
CA LEU A 10 -7.72 8.17 -27.74
C LEU A 10 -6.96 6.93 -27.24
N GLY A 11 -6.13 7.08 -26.22
CA GLY A 11 -5.46 5.96 -25.55
C GLY A 11 -6.45 4.96 -24.97
N ILE A 12 -7.48 5.44 -24.26
CA ILE A 12 -8.52 4.59 -23.66
C ILE A 12 -9.26 3.84 -24.77
N ARG A 13 -9.72 4.56 -25.80
CA ARG A 13 -10.39 3.92 -26.95
C ARG A 13 -9.52 2.83 -27.56
N ASP A 14 -8.24 3.11 -27.83
CA ASP A 14 -7.38 2.23 -28.63
C ASP A 14 -6.83 1.02 -27.84
N HIS A 15 -6.54 1.20 -26.55
CA HIS A 15 -5.90 0.19 -25.71
C HIS A 15 -6.86 -0.47 -24.71
N TRP A 16 -7.80 0.30 -24.15
CA TRP A 16 -8.74 -0.17 -23.14
C TRP A 16 -10.04 -0.70 -23.75
N ASP A 17 -10.77 0.12 -24.52
CA ASP A 17 -12.13 -0.21 -24.98
C ASP A 17 -12.18 -1.02 -26.27
N LYS A 18 -11.18 -0.87 -27.15
CA LYS A 18 -11.22 -1.45 -28.49
C LYS A 18 -11.39 -2.97 -28.43
N ALA A 19 -12.50 -3.45 -28.98
CA ALA A 19 -12.71 -4.88 -29.16
C ALA A 19 -11.52 -5.51 -29.90
N GLY A 20 -10.95 -6.57 -29.33
CA GLY A 20 -9.76 -7.23 -29.85
C GLY A 20 -8.42 -6.57 -29.49
N SER A 21 -8.40 -5.52 -28.66
CA SER A 21 -7.16 -5.07 -28.02
C SER A 21 -6.54 -6.22 -27.18
N PRO A 22 -5.22 -6.20 -26.95
CA PRO A 22 -4.56 -7.21 -26.11
C PRO A 22 -5.21 -7.37 -24.73
N LEU A 23 -5.56 -6.24 -24.08
CA LEU A 23 -6.26 -6.25 -22.79
C LEU A 23 -7.63 -6.94 -22.90
N GLN A 24 -8.47 -6.54 -23.86
CA GLN A 24 -9.82 -7.11 -24.02
C GLN A 24 -9.77 -8.62 -24.33
N LYS A 25 -8.75 -9.07 -25.07
CA LYS A 25 -8.51 -10.50 -25.29
C LYS A 25 -8.14 -11.24 -24.00
N SER A 26 -7.24 -10.68 -23.20
CA SER A 26 -6.85 -11.28 -21.92
C SER A 26 -8.00 -11.30 -20.90
N MET A 27 -8.79 -10.22 -20.80
CA MET A 27 -10.00 -10.19 -19.98
C MET A 27 -11.05 -11.18 -20.47
N GLY A 28 -11.22 -11.31 -21.79
CA GLY A 28 -12.12 -12.29 -22.41
C GLY A 28 -11.73 -13.73 -22.09
N GLY A 29 -10.44 -14.07 -22.20
CA GLY A 29 -9.93 -15.40 -21.85
C GLY A 29 -10.10 -15.72 -20.36
N LEU A 30 -9.80 -14.74 -19.49
CA LEU A 30 -10.02 -14.91 -18.05
C LEU A 30 -11.50 -15.09 -17.72
N ARG A 31 -12.40 -14.33 -18.36
CA ARG A 31 -13.85 -14.49 -18.21
C ARG A 31 -14.32 -15.88 -18.63
N GLU A 32 -13.84 -16.37 -19.76
CA GLU A 32 -14.18 -17.70 -20.28
C GLU A 32 -13.72 -18.83 -19.34
N LEU A 33 -12.54 -18.68 -18.74
CA LEU A 33 -11.98 -19.65 -17.80
C LEU A 33 -12.69 -19.62 -16.45
N LEU A 34 -12.95 -18.43 -15.89
CA LEU A 34 -13.52 -18.27 -14.55
C LEU A 34 -15.04 -18.46 -14.53
N GLY A 35 -15.72 -18.16 -15.63
CA GLY A 35 -17.18 -18.12 -15.71
C GLY A 35 -17.82 -16.87 -15.07
N TYR A 36 -17.02 -15.87 -14.68
CA TYR A 36 -17.50 -14.59 -14.14
C TYR A 36 -17.10 -13.43 -15.06
N GLU A 37 -17.94 -12.40 -15.10
CA GLU A 37 -17.59 -11.14 -15.75
C GLU A 37 -16.41 -10.48 -15.02
N ILE A 38 -15.51 -9.83 -15.78
CA ILE A 38 -14.34 -9.13 -15.24
C ILE A 38 -14.60 -7.63 -15.37
N LEU A 39 -14.73 -6.95 -14.24
CA LEU A 39 -14.98 -5.50 -14.18
C LEU A 39 -13.71 -4.77 -13.74
N ALA A 40 -13.10 -4.04 -14.67
CA ALA A 40 -11.98 -3.15 -14.39
C ALA A 40 -12.37 -1.73 -14.76
N GLU A 41 -12.45 -0.83 -13.77
CA GLU A 41 -12.87 0.56 -13.95
C GLU A 41 -11.82 1.50 -13.36
N PRO A 42 -10.73 1.79 -14.10
CA PRO A 42 -9.70 2.70 -13.65
C PRO A 42 -10.24 4.13 -13.57
N GLU A 43 -9.99 4.77 -12.43
CA GLU A 43 -10.24 6.20 -12.24
C GLU A 43 -9.16 7.03 -12.98
N TRP A 44 -9.25 7.06 -14.31
CA TRP A 44 -8.24 7.63 -15.20
C TRP A 44 -7.78 9.03 -14.81
N ARG A 45 -8.67 9.85 -14.25
CA ARG A 45 -8.34 11.21 -13.80
C ARG A 45 -7.43 11.20 -12.58
N LEU A 46 -7.71 10.36 -11.60
CA LEU A 46 -6.89 10.21 -10.40
C LEU A 46 -5.53 9.62 -10.78
N LEU A 47 -5.54 8.58 -11.60
CA LEU A 47 -4.29 7.94 -12.05
C LEU A 47 -3.41 8.92 -12.86
N LEU A 48 -4.00 9.75 -13.74
CA LEU A 48 -3.26 10.80 -14.45
C LEU A 48 -2.80 11.93 -13.53
N ALA A 49 -3.57 12.30 -12.51
CA ALA A 49 -3.15 13.31 -11.55
C ALA A 49 -1.93 12.84 -10.73
N ASP A 50 -1.88 11.55 -10.38
CA ASP A 50 -0.81 11.00 -9.55
C ASP A 50 0.45 10.59 -10.31
N MET A 51 0.28 10.14 -11.57
CA MET A 51 1.36 9.56 -12.37
C MET A 51 1.53 10.22 -13.74
N GLY A 52 0.72 11.19 -14.15
CA GLY A 52 0.79 11.77 -15.50
C GLY A 52 2.17 12.36 -15.83
N ASP A 53 2.80 13.01 -14.85
CA ASP A 53 4.08 13.71 -15.02
C ASP A 53 5.28 12.80 -15.30
N ILE A 54 5.20 11.51 -14.96
CA ILE A 54 6.28 10.54 -15.25
C ILE A 54 6.20 9.97 -16.67
N TYR A 55 5.12 10.21 -17.41
CA TYR A 55 4.96 9.74 -18.79
C TYR A 55 5.17 10.86 -19.80
N PRO A 56 5.81 10.58 -20.95
CA PRO A 56 6.03 11.59 -21.99
C PRO A 56 4.72 12.05 -22.65
N ASP A 57 3.70 11.18 -22.65
CA ASP A 57 2.37 11.49 -23.14
C ASP A 57 1.28 10.65 -22.45
N GLU A 58 0.06 11.19 -22.43
CA GLU A 58 -1.09 10.58 -21.76
C GLU A 58 -1.60 9.35 -22.51
N ARG A 59 -1.32 9.25 -23.81
CA ARG A 59 -1.63 8.05 -24.59
C ARG A 59 -0.71 6.91 -24.20
N GLY A 60 0.60 7.16 -24.06
CA GLY A 60 1.57 6.19 -23.55
C GLY A 60 1.23 5.75 -22.13
N PHE A 61 0.86 6.69 -21.26
CA PHE A 61 0.34 6.38 -19.93
C PHE A 61 -0.82 5.37 -19.96
N VAL A 62 -1.88 5.65 -20.73
CA VAL A 62 -3.04 4.73 -20.82
C VAL A 62 -2.62 3.38 -21.37
N ALA A 63 -1.72 3.34 -22.36
CA ALA A 63 -1.21 2.09 -22.90
C ALA A 63 -0.46 1.27 -21.84
N THR A 64 0.36 1.91 -21.01
CA THR A 64 1.09 1.25 -19.91
C THR A 64 0.14 0.72 -18.84
N VAL A 65 -0.86 1.50 -18.41
CA VAL A 65 -1.89 1.03 -17.46
C VAL A 65 -2.66 -0.17 -18.04
N SER A 66 -3.06 -0.08 -19.31
CA SER A 66 -3.76 -1.18 -19.99
C SER A 66 -2.93 -2.46 -20.05
N GLN A 67 -1.62 -2.33 -20.31
CA GLN A 67 -0.70 -3.46 -20.30
C GLN A 67 -0.48 -4.05 -18.91
N ALA A 68 -0.47 -3.22 -17.85
CA ALA A 68 -0.35 -3.73 -16.48
C ALA A 68 -1.55 -4.62 -16.11
N VAL A 69 -2.77 -4.18 -16.46
CA VAL A 69 -3.99 -4.98 -16.25
C VAL A 69 -4.00 -6.20 -17.16
N GLU A 70 -3.52 -6.09 -18.40
CA GLU A 70 -3.36 -7.24 -19.30
C GLU A 70 -2.44 -8.31 -18.70
N VAL A 71 -1.29 -7.91 -18.16
CA VAL A 71 -0.34 -8.81 -17.51
C VAL A 71 -0.96 -9.44 -16.27
N TRP A 72 -1.69 -8.68 -15.47
CA TRP A 72 -2.43 -9.21 -14.33
C TRP A 72 -3.45 -10.28 -14.76
N CYS A 73 -4.24 -10.03 -15.80
CA CYS A 73 -5.21 -11.01 -16.32
C CYS A 73 -4.50 -12.28 -16.81
N LYS A 74 -3.33 -12.15 -17.45
CA LYS A 74 -2.52 -13.29 -17.90
C LYS A 74 -1.98 -14.10 -16.72
N SER A 75 -1.44 -13.44 -15.70
CA SER A 75 -0.98 -14.11 -14.47
C SER A 75 -2.13 -14.88 -13.81
N MET A 76 -3.29 -14.25 -13.66
CA MET A 76 -4.49 -14.89 -13.11
C MET A 76 -4.92 -16.12 -13.95
N THR A 77 -4.90 -15.98 -15.27
CA THR A 77 -5.25 -17.08 -16.19
C THR A 77 -4.28 -18.25 -16.07
N GLU A 78 -2.97 -17.97 -15.94
CA GLU A 78 -1.95 -19.00 -15.78
C GLU A 78 -2.12 -19.77 -14.47
N LEU A 79 -2.41 -19.08 -13.37
CA LEU A 79 -2.69 -19.72 -12.09
C LEU A 79 -3.92 -20.61 -12.12
N LEU A 80 -5.00 -20.15 -12.77
CA LEU A 80 -6.25 -20.90 -12.90
C LEU A 80 -6.14 -22.11 -13.83
N ALA A 81 -5.27 -22.04 -14.84
CA ALA A 81 -5.06 -23.14 -15.78
C ALA A 81 -4.15 -24.25 -15.23
N ASP A 82 -3.41 -23.97 -14.16
CA ASP A 82 -2.53 -24.93 -13.51
C ASP A 82 -3.29 -25.74 -12.44
N GLU A 83 -3.48 -27.03 -12.72
CA GLU A 83 -4.18 -27.97 -11.82
C GLU A 83 -3.51 -28.09 -10.45
N THR A 84 -2.22 -27.76 -10.31
CA THR A 84 -1.55 -27.78 -9.01
C THR A 84 -2.09 -26.70 -8.05
N ASN A 85 -2.77 -25.68 -8.58
CA ASN A 85 -3.38 -24.59 -7.82
C ASN A 85 -4.85 -24.84 -7.48
N GLU A 86 -5.38 -26.06 -7.64
CA GLU A 86 -6.80 -26.40 -7.44
C GLU A 86 -7.37 -25.82 -6.12
N LYS A 87 -6.67 -26.00 -5.00
CA LYS A 87 -7.11 -25.48 -3.68
C LYS A 87 -7.19 -23.95 -3.62
N TRP A 88 -6.24 -23.28 -4.26
CA TRP A 88 -6.26 -21.82 -4.36
C TRP A 88 -7.42 -21.36 -5.25
N THR A 89 -7.67 -22.06 -6.35
CA THR A 89 -8.81 -21.82 -7.25
C THR A 89 -10.14 -22.00 -6.54
N GLU A 90 -10.32 -23.05 -5.74
CA GLU A 90 -11.52 -23.24 -4.90
C GLU A 90 -11.72 -22.10 -3.90
N THR A 91 -10.63 -21.63 -3.30
CA THR A 91 -10.65 -20.51 -2.36
C THR A 91 -11.13 -19.25 -3.06
N LEU A 92 -10.55 -18.91 -4.22
CA LEU A 92 -10.99 -17.80 -5.05
C LEU A 92 -12.48 -17.90 -5.38
N LEU A 93 -12.94 -19.05 -5.88
CA LEU A 93 -14.35 -19.24 -6.25
C LEU A 93 -15.29 -19.07 -5.06
N THR A 94 -14.86 -19.42 -3.85
CA THR A 94 -15.60 -19.16 -2.61
C THR A 94 -15.77 -17.66 -2.34
N TYR A 95 -14.71 -16.86 -2.54
CA TYR A 95 -14.79 -15.40 -2.43
C TYR A 95 -15.66 -14.76 -3.52
N LEU A 96 -15.70 -15.37 -4.70
CA LEU A 96 -16.49 -14.87 -5.83
C LEU A 96 -17.95 -15.31 -5.82
N GLN A 97 -18.30 -16.40 -5.14
CA GLN A 97 -19.67 -16.93 -5.08
C GLN A 97 -20.75 -15.89 -4.69
N PRO A 98 -20.55 -14.98 -3.70
CA PRO A 98 -21.54 -13.95 -3.40
C PRO A 98 -21.58 -12.80 -4.44
N LEU A 99 -20.65 -12.76 -5.39
CA LEU A 99 -20.47 -11.70 -6.36
C LEU A 99 -20.96 -12.15 -7.75
N SER A 100 -21.45 -11.21 -8.55
CA SER A 100 -21.80 -11.49 -9.96
C SER A 100 -20.61 -11.35 -10.92
N HIS A 101 -19.52 -10.77 -10.45
CA HIS A 101 -18.36 -10.41 -11.26
C HIS A 101 -17.10 -10.30 -10.40
N LEU A 102 -15.94 -10.53 -11.01
CA LEU A 102 -14.63 -10.27 -10.42
C LEU A 102 -14.28 -8.80 -10.67
N ARG A 103 -13.96 -8.06 -9.60
CA ARG A 103 -13.65 -6.62 -9.66
C ARG A 103 -12.15 -6.38 -9.54
N LEU A 104 -11.64 -5.49 -10.38
CA LEU A 104 -10.27 -4.95 -10.29
C LEU A 104 -10.34 -3.45 -9.98
N LEU A 105 -9.66 -3.07 -8.90
CA LEU A 105 -9.41 -1.70 -8.52
C LEU A 105 -7.97 -1.36 -8.89
N ILE A 106 -7.79 -0.32 -9.72
CA ILE A 106 -6.47 0.12 -10.16
C ILE A 106 -6.06 1.30 -9.30
N GLU A 107 -4.99 1.13 -8.52
CA GLU A 107 -4.51 2.12 -7.55
C GLU A 107 -3.06 2.48 -7.81
N VAL A 108 -2.61 3.58 -7.21
CA VAL A 108 -1.22 4.05 -7.29
C VAL A 108 -0.56 3.81 -5.94
N ALA A 109 0.53 3.06 -5.92
CA ALA A 109 1.33 2.86 -4.73
C ALA A 109 2.56 3.77 -4.71
N ASN A 110 2.98 4.15 -3.51
CA ASN A 110 4.26 4.85 -3.30
C ASN A 110 5.48 3.93 -3.44
N SER A 111 5.25 2.65 -3.75
CA SER A 111 6.28 1.65 -4.04
C SER A 111 6.90 1.88 -5.42
N SER A 112 8.15 1.45 -5.56
CA SER A 112 8.84 1.37 -6.85
C SER A 112 8.44 0.14 -7.67
N TYR A 113 7.72 -0.81 -7.05
CA TYR A 113 7.32 -2.08 -7.64
C TYR A 113 5.80 -2.16 -7.77
N PRO A 114 5.29 -2.85 -8.81
CA PRO A 114 3.88 -3.19 -8.88
C PRO A 114 3.51 -4.12 -7.71
N SER A 115 2.24 -4.17 -7.35
CA SER A 115 1.74 -5.24 -6.50
C SER A 115 0.26 -5.53 -6.73
N THR A 116 -0.22 -6.67 -6.24
CA THR A 116 -1.61 -7.09 -6.28
C THR A 116 -2.02 -7.74 -4.97
N SER A 117 -3.26 -7.52 -4.54
CA SER A 117 -3.81 -8.18 -3.35
C SER A 117 -5.32 -8.30 -3.40
N TRP A 118 -5.88 -9.16 -2.55
CA TRP A 118 -7.33 -9.24 -2.35
C TRP A 118 -7.77 -8.30 -1.22
N SER A 119 -8.70 -7.40 -1.50
CA SER A 119 -9.33 -6.55 -0.49
C SER A 119 -10.63 -7.19 0.00
N LYS A 120 -10.61 -7.77 1.20
CA LYS A 120 -11.81 -8.35 1.83
C LYS A 120 -12.92 -7.30 1.99
N GLU A 121 -12.56 -6.08 2.40
CA GLU A 121 -13.50 -4.97 2.59
C GLU A 121 -14.20 -4.55 1.30
N ARG A 122 -13.45 -4.47 0.19
CA ARG A 122 -13.98 -4.02 -1.10
C ARG A 122 -14.48 -5.15 -1.99
N SER A 123 -14.25 -6.40 -1.57
CA SER A 123 -14.53 -7.62 -2.33
C SER A 123 -14.00 -7.52 -3.76
N ALA A 124 -12.72 -7.14 -3.89
CA ALA A 124 -12.08 -6.86 -5.15
C ALA A 124 -10.57 -7.12 -5.10
N PHE A 125 -9.99 -7.41 -6.24
CA PHE A 125 -8.54 -7.36 -6.42
C PHE A 125 -8.09 -5.92 -6.56
N VAL A 126 -6.98 -5.59 -5.92
CA VAL A 126 -6.34 -4.28 -5.99
C VAL A 126 -5.05 -4.45 -6.76
N VAL A 127 -4.92 -3.77 -7.90
CA VAL A 127 -3.69 -3.72 -8.70
C VAL A 127 -3.03 -2.37 -8.47
N ASN A 128 -1.89 -2.41 -7.78
CA ASN A 128 -1.10 -1.24 -7.45
C ASN A 128 -0.04 -0.98 -8.53
N LEU A 129 -0.09 0.22 -9.09
CA LEU A 129 0.87 0.71 -10.07
C LEU A 129 1.98 1.52 -9.39
N PRO A 130 3.25 1.36 -9.81
CA PRO A 130 4.37 2.09 -9.21
C PRO A 130 4.36 3.56 -9.64
N ARG A 131 4.37 4.47 -8.66
CA ARG A 131 4.31 5.93 -8.89
C ARG A 131 5.62 6.56 -9.37
N ARG A 132 6.76 5.99 -8.98
CA ARG A 132 8.07 6.68 -9.04
C ARG A 132 8.91 6.35 -10.27
N GLN A 133 8.54 5.34 -11.04
CA GLN A 133 9.29 4.92 -12.20
C GLN A 133 8.38 4.26 -13.24
N VAL A 134 8.56 4.64 -14.50
CA VAL A 134 7.97 3.91 -15.63
C VAL A 134 8.75 2.60 -15.80
N MET A 135 8.14 1.50 -15.40
CA MET A 135 8.63 0.16 -15.65
C MET A 135 7.81 -0.49 -16.77
N LEU A 136 8.46 -1.32 -17.59
CA LEU A 136 7.77 -2.11 -18.61
C LEU A 136 6.81 -3.09 -17.92
N PRO A 137 5.50 -3.05 -18.19
CA PRO A 137 4.52 -3.89 -17.50
C PRO A 137 4.76 -5.40 -17.61
N THR A 138 5.42 -5.86 -18.68
CA THR A 138 5.81 -7.28 -18.83
C THR A 138 6.68 -7.77 -17.67
N ARG A 139 7.40 -6.89 -16.97
CA ARG A 139 8.19 -7.24 -15.78
C ARG A 139 7.35 -7.48 -14.53
N TYR A 140 6.05 -7.16 -14.56
CA TYR A 140 5.17 -7.31 -13.39
C TYR A 140 4.72 -8.75 -13.22
N PHE A 141 4.82 -9.57 -14.27
CA PHE A 141 4.30 -10.93 -14.31
C PHE A 141 4.78 -11.80 -13.14
N PRO A 142 6.08 -11.92 -12.81
CA PRO A 142 6.52 -12.76 -11.70
C PRO A 142 6.00 -12.27 -10.34
N THR A 143 5.96 -10.96 -10.14
CA THR A 143 5.44 -10.35 -8.91
C THR A 143 3.95 -10.63 -8.75
N PHE A 144 3.16 -10.45 -9.81
CA PHE A 144 1.74 -10.74 -9.76
C PHE A 144 1.45 -12.22 -9.56
N MET A 145 2.22 -13.13 -10.15
CA MET A 145 2.06 -14.58 -9.91
C MET A 145 2.25 -14.93 -8.42
N ASP A 146 3.34 -14.47 -7.83
CA ASP A 146 3.69 -14.74 -6.43
C ASP A 146 2.64 -14.15 -5.48
N GLU A 147 2.28 -12.88 -5.66
CA GLU A 147 1.33 -12.20 -4.78
C GLU A 147 -0.12 -12.67 -4.98
N LEU A 148 -0.53 -13.07 -6.19
CA LEU A 148 -1.85 -13.68 -6.41
C LEU A 148 -1.98 -15.03 -5.69
N LEU A 149 -0.93 -15.85 -5.69
CA LEU A 149 -0.92 -17.10 -4.94
C LEU A 149 -1.07 -16.85 -3.44
N GLY A 150 -0.37 -15.86 -2.90
CA GLY A 150 -0.42 -15.48 -1.48
C GLY A 150 -1.59 -14.56 -1.08
N CYS A 151 -2.44 -14.10 -2.01
CA CYS A 151 -3.36 -12.98 -1.74
C CYS A 151 -4.48 -13.28 -0.72
N PHE A 152 -4.73 -14.55 -0.41
CA PHE A 152 -5.71 -14.98 0.57
C PHE A 152 -5.10 -15.34 1.93
N GLU A 153 -3.76 -15.39 2.01
CA GLU A 153 -3.06 -15.64 3.26
C GLU A 153 -3.13 -14.38 4.13
N GLU A 154 -3.54 -14.54 5.38
CA GLU A 154 -3.42 -13.43 6.32
C GLU A 154 -1.95 -13.22 6.65
N PRO A 155 -1.44 -11.98 6.64
CA PRO A 155 -0.09 -11.73 7.06
C PRO A 155 0.04 -12.22 8.50
N GLU A 156 0.88 -13.23 8.72
CA GLU A 156 1.22 -13.69 10.07
C GLU A 156 1.64 -12.46 10.87
N LYS A 157 0.81 -12.09 11.84
CA LYS A 157 1.09 -11.00 12.76
C LYS A 157 2.46 -11.31 13.39
N PRO A 158 3.49 -10.44 13.23
CA PRO A 158 4.76 -10.67 13.90
C PRO A 158 4.47 -10.81 15.39
N ALA A 159 4.76 -11.99 15.94
CA ALA A 159 4.64 -12.22 17.37
C ALA A 159 5.63 -11.26 18.05
N LEU A 160 5.12 -10.16 18.61
CA LEU A 160 5.89 -9.28 19.46
C LEU A 160 6.51 -10.16 20.57
N PRO A 161 7.84 -10.11 20.78
CA PRO A 161 8.43 -10.72 21.96
C PRO A 161 7.78 -10.05 23.17
N LEU A 162 7.13 -10.84 24.02
CA LEU A 162 6.67 -10.36 25.33
C LEU A 162 7.89 -9.79 26.08
N PRO A 163 7.82 -8.57 26.64
CA PRO A 163 8.93 -8.03 27.41
C PRO A 163 9.18 -8.92 28.61
N GLU A 164 10.39 -9.50 28.65
CA GLU A 164 10.90 -10.27 29.77
C GLU A 164 10.85 -9.40 31.03
N ARG A 165 10.05 -9.86 31.99
CA ARG A 165 9.80 -9.21 33.27
C ARG A 165 11.13 -8.91 33.96
N ALA A 166 11.45 -7.63 34.12
CA ALA A 166 12.60 -7.16 34.87
C ALA A 166 12.65 -7.82 36.27
N ALA A 167 13.57 -8.75 36.45
CA ALA A 167 13.93 -9.26 37.76
C ALA A 167 14.84 -8.22 38.44
N ALA A 168 14.45 -7.79 39.64
CA ALA A 168 15.21 -6.89 40.48
C ALA A 168 16.60 -7.48 40.84
N PRO A 169 17.63 -6.63 41.05
CA PRO A 169 18.97 -7.10 41.37
C PRO A 169 19.04 -7.59 42.82
N VAL A 170 19.51 -8.83 43.01
CA VAL A 170 19.96 -9.33 44.32
C VAL A 170 21.49 -9.31 44.31
N VAL A 171 22.05 -8.59 45.26
CA VAL A 171 23.49 -8.43 45.52
C VAL A 171 23.95 -9.49 46.53
N VAL A 172 24.95 -10.31 46.17
CA VAL A 172 25.96 -10.96 47.05
C VAL A 172 26.97 -11.65 46.12
N ASP A 173 28.18 -11.14 45.89
CA ASP A 173 29.41 -11.11 46.72
C ASP A 173 30.21 -12.44 46.78
N ASP A 174 31.50 -12.26 46.47
CA ASP A 174 32.69 -13.03 46.82
C ASP A 174 33.08 -14.34 46.10
N GLY A 175 34.35 -14.36 45.65
CA GLY A 175 35.19 -15.57 45.71
C GLY A 175 35.79 -16.15 44.41
N ALA A 176 37.07 -15.83 44.17
CA ALA A 176 38.12 -16.64 43.53
C ALA A 176 38.36 -16.62 41.99
N ASN A 177 39.51 -16.04 41.64
CA ASN A 177 40.32 -16.13 40.41
C ASN A 177 41.26 -17.38 40.50
N PRO A 178 42.28 -17.67 39.63
CA PRO A 178 42.58 -17.34 38.21
C PRO A 178 43.14 -18.52 37.34
N LYS A 179 43.53 -18.18 36.09
CA LYS A 179 44.57 -18.76 35.18
C LYS A 179 44.04 -19.77 34.12
N ALA A 180 44.49 -19.74 32.86
CA ALA A 180 45.83 -19.40 32.37
C ALA A 180 45.87 -18.85 30.93
N ASP A 181 46.85 -17.97 30.72
CA ASP A 181 47.37 -17.45 29.46
C ASP A 181 47.94 -18.53 28.53
N THR A 182 48.02 -18.24 27.22
CA THR A 182 49.32 -18.25 26.50
C THR A 182 49.24 -17.35 25.27
N ALA A 183 50.14 -16.37 25.26
CA ALA A 183 50.37 -15.37 24.23
C ALA A 183 51.57 -15.72 23.35
N ILE A 184 51.57 -15.29 22.09
CA ILE A 184 52.72 -14.85 21.25
C ILE A 184 52.09 -13.91 20.19
N GLY A 185 52.36 -12.60 20.00
CA GLY A 185 53.57 -11.77 20.06
C GLY A 185 53.69 -11.00 18.71
N LYS A 186 53.06 -9.81 18.56
CA LYS A 186 53.64 -8.44 18.34
C LYS A 186 54.48 -8.26 17.04
N LEU A 187 54.16 -7.36 16.09
CA LEU A 187 54.45 -5.90 16.06
C LEU A 187 53.75 -5.27 14.81
N ASP A 188 52.91 -4.23 14.92
CA ASP A 188 53.14 -2.77 14.73
C ASP A 188 52.69 -2.13 13.38
N VAL A 189 51.82 -1.11 13.52
CA VAL A 189 51.65 0.15 12.74
C VAL A 189 50.95 0.16 11.35
N VAL A 190 49.68 0.61 11.40
CA VAL A 190 48.96 1.63 10.57
C VAL A 190 49.03 1.56 9.03
N GLN A 191 47.87 1.29 8.38
CA GLN A 191 47.25 2.17 7.37
C GLN A 191 45.89 1.68 6.85
N ASN A 192 44.85 2.45 7.19
CA ASN A 192 43.67 2.87 6.43
C ASN A 192 43.07 2.06 5.24
N LEU A 193 41.73 2.01 5.32
CA LEU A 193 40.72 2.08 4.26
C LEU A 193 40.49 0.83 3.40
N ARG A 194 39.44 0.07 3.76
CA ARG A 194 38.30 -0.29 2.90
C ARG A 194 37.29 -1.15 3.66
N THR A 195 36.26 -0.50 4.20
CA THR A 195 35.01 -1.17 4.60
C THR A 195 34.05 -1.09 3.42
N ALA A 196 33.64 -2.24 2.90
CA ALA A 196 32.52 -2.34 1.97
C ALA A 196 31.21 -2.02 2.72
N PRO A 197 30.25 -1.29 2.13
CA PRO A 197 29.01 -0.95 2.82
C PRO A 197 28.13 -2.20 2.96
N SER A 198 27.96 -2.61 4.21
CA SER A 198 26.93 -3.55 4.65
C SER A 198 25.54 -2.95 4.41
N ALA A 199 24.58 -3.83 4.13
CA ALA A 199 23.17 -3.55 3.92
C ALA A 199 22.60 -2.54 4.94
N PHE A 200 21.86 -1.56 4.42
CA PHE A 200 21.03 -0.68 5.23
C PHE A 200 19.89 -1.49 5.85
N ASN A 201 20.10 -1.92 7.09
CA ASN A 201 19.01 -2.04 8.06
C ASN A 201 18.53 -0.62 8.37
N CYS A 202 17.38 -0.22 7.84
CA CYS A 202 16.66 0.95 8.35
C CYS A 202 15.48 0.47 9.21
N SER A 203 15.78 0.21 10.48
CA SER A 203 14.80 0.34 11.55
C SER A 203 14.49 1.84 11.72
N TYR A 204 13.30 2.29 11.33
CA TYR A 204 12.83 3.63 11.69
C TYR A 204 12.10 3.58 13.02
N GLU A 205 12.88 3.59 14.11
CA GLU A 205 12.45 4.19 15.37
C GLU A 205 12.89 5.66 15.35
N VAL A 206 11.97 6.57 15.02
CA VAL A 206 11.94 7.91 15.60
C VAL A 206 10.47 8.26 15.86
N GLU A 207 10.04 7.89 17.05
CA GLU A 207 8.77 8.28 17.66
C GLU A 207 8.92 9.71 18.20
N TYR A 208 8.57 10.72 17.40
CA TYR A 208 8.32 12.06 17.96
C TYR A 208 7.18 12.76 17.24
N PHE A 209 6.03 12.81 17.89
CA PHE A 209 4.95 13.70 17.49
C PHE A 209 5.33 15.14 17.82
N PRO A 210 5.10 16.11 16.90
CA PRO A 210 5.32 17.51 17.21
C PRO A 210 4.42 17.94 18.36
N ASP A 211 4.93 18.76 19.27
CA ASP A 211 4.15 19.31 20.37
C ASP A 211 2.92 20.06 19.82
N ILE A 212 1.73 19.63 20.23
CA ILE A 212 0.42 20.17 19.80
C ILE A 212 0.35 21.68 20.05
N GLN A 213 1.09 22.18 21.04
CA GLN A 213 1.15 23.61 21.36
C GLN A 213 1.86 24.46 20.30
N LYS A 214 2.68 23.84 19.45
CA LYS A 214 3.51 24.51 18.44
C LYS A 214 2.98 24.37 17.01
N LEU A 215 1.86 23.67 16.83
CA LEU A 215 1.26 23.49 15.52
C LEU A 215 0.56 24.75 15.01
N GLU A 216 0.70 24.98 13.70
CA GLU A 216 0.06 26.06 12.97
C GLU A 216 -1.47 25.87 12.89
N ARG A 217 -2.18 26.92 12.47
CA ARG A 217 -3.64 26.90 12.33
C ARG A 217 -4.08 25.93 11.22
N PRO A 218 -5.32 25.39 11.27
CA PRO A 218 -5.78 24.36 10.33
C PRO A 218 -5.60 24.75 8.85
N ASP A 219 -5.89 26.01 8.51
CA ASP A 219 -5.81 26.53 7.14
C ASP A 219 -4.39 26.49 6.54
N GLN A 220 -3.35 26.48 7.39
CA GLN A 220 -1.95 26.39 6.99
C GLN A 220 -1.42 24.96 7.09
N LEU A 221 -1.85 24.22 8.13
CA LEU A 221 -1.43 22.85 8.37
C LEU A 221 -1.86 21.88 7.25
N PHE A 222 -3.03 22.11 6.64
CA PHE A 222 -3.55 21.26 5.56
C PHE A 222 -2.91 21.50 4.18
N LEU A 223 -2.02 22.49 4.04
CA LEU A 223 -1.33 22.74 2.78
C LEU A 223 -0.17 21.74 2.55
N HIS A 224 0.35 21.12 3.60
CA HIS A 224 1.47 20.17 3.54
C HIS A 224 1.24 18.94 4.44
N PRO A 225 0.22 18.10 4.18
CA PRO A 225 -0.06 16.97 5.05
C PRO A 225 0.97 15.83 4.85
N PRO A 226 1.66 15.38 5.90
CA PRO A 226 2.65 14.31 5.80
C PRO A 226 2.05 12.89 5.81
N PHE A 227 0.73 12.74 5.97
CA PHE A 227 0.04 11.45 6.06
C PHE A 227 -1.29 11.43 5.29
N PHE A 228 -1.71 10.24 4.85
CA PHE A 228 -3.02 10.02 4.24
C PHE A 228 -4.10 9.94 5.31
N LEU A 229 -5.16 10.73 5.12
CA LEU A 229 -6.29 10.82 6.02
C LEU A 229 -7.56 10.84 5.18
N GLN A 230 -8.46 9.88 5.41
CA GLN A 230 -9.72 9.78 4.69
C GLN A 230 -10.83 10.38 5.55
N VAL A 231 -11.53 11.37 4.99
CA VAL A 231 -12.66 12.05 5.63
C VAL A 231 -13.93 11.69 4.88
N HIS A 232 -14.87 11.05 5.55
CA HIS A 232 -16.19 10.73 5.04
C HIS A 232 -17.22 11.66 5.69
N ASP A 233 -18.03 12.33 4.85
CA ASP A 233 -19.23 13.03 5.30
C ASP A 233 -20.40 12.04 5.27
N LEU A 234 -20.85 11.63 6.46
CA LEU A 234 -22.03 10.80 6.62
C LEU A 234 -23.23 11.73 6.81
N ALA A 235 -24.24 11.58 5.95
CA ALA A 235 -25.46 12.38 5.97
C ALA A 235 -26.01 12.51 7.41
N GLY A 236 -26.18 13.76 7.88
CA GLY A 236 -26.61 14.05 9.26
C GLY A 236 -25.57 14.74 10.14
N ASN A 237 -24.65 15.53 9.56
CA ASN A 237 -23.68 16.36 10.31
C ASN A 237 -22.65 15.53 11.10
N ARG A 238 -22.28 14.37 10.55
CA ARG A 238 -21.32 13.45 11.14
C ARG A 238 -20.15 13.25 10.19
N ILE A 239 -18.97 13.62 10.67
CA ILE A 239 -17.73 13.46 9.93
C ILE A 239 -16.99 12.27 10.55
N GLU A 240 -16.67 11.29 9.70
CA GLU A 240 -15.85 10.14 10.06
C GLU A 240 -14.47 10.29 9.45
N VAL A 241 -13.45 10.10 10.28
CA VAL A 241 -12.06 10.22 9.87
C VAL A 241 -11.35 8.92 10.19
N THR A 242 -10.77 8.31 9.16
CA THR A 242 -10.02 7.06 9.26
C THR A 242 -8.54 7.30 8.91
N CYS A 243 -7.66 6.63 9.65
CA CYS A 243 -6.23 6.71 9.44
C CYS A 243 -5.60 5.36 9.79
N SER A 244 -4.65 4.91 8.98
CA SER A 244 -3.92 3.66 9.20
C SER A 244 -2.93 3.72 10.37
N HIS A 245 -2.82 4.86 11.07
CA HIS A 245 -1.91 5.07 12.19
C HIS A 245 -2.67 5.66 13.39
N SER A 246 -3.05 4.79 14.33
CA SER A 246 -3.88 5.14 15.51
C SER A 246 -3.34 6.33 16.33
N PRO A 247 -2.03 6.47 16.60
CA PRO A 247 -1.50 7.63 17.30
C PRO A 247 -1.75 8.95 16.57
N SER A 248 -1.72 8.95 15.23
CA SER A 248 -2.01 10.15 14.42
C SER A 248 -3.47 10.57 14.55
N LEU A 249 -4.38 9.61 14.65
CA LEU A 249 -5.81 9.84 14.81
C LEU A 249 -6.15 10.36 16.21
N GLN A 250 -5.48 9.85 17.26
CA GLN A 250 -5.58 10.41 18.62
C GLN A 250 -4.99 11.83 18.71
N PHE A 251 -3.86 12.06 18.05
CA PHE A 251 -3.25 13.39 17.97
C PHE A 251 -4.17 14.39 17.27
N LEU A 252 -4.79 13.99 16.16
CA LEU A 252 -5.77 14.79 15.45
C LEU A 252 -7.03 15.07 16.29
N GLU A 253 -7.50 14.09 17.07
CA GLU A 253 -8.60 14.29 18.01
C GLU A 253 -8.31 15.44 18.98
N GLN A 254 -7.11 15.43 19.58
CA GLN A 254 -6.69 16.43 20.55
C GLN A 254 -6.54 17.81 19.88
N TYR A 255 -6.00 17.85 18.66
CA TYR A 255 -5.88 19.07 17.88
C TYR A 255 -7.26 19.67 17.54
N LEU A 256 -8.18 18.86 17.01
CA LEU A 256 -9.53 19.31 16.65
C LEU A 256 -10.35 19.72 17.89
N LYS A 257 -10.26 18.98 19.00
CA LYS A 257 -10.91 19.39 20.26
C LYS A 257 -10.43 20.77 20.73
N ARG A 258 -9.15 21.10 20.55
CA ARG A 258 -8.60 22.42 20.90
C ARG A 258 -9.13 23.53 20.00
N TRP A 259 -9.17 23.31 18.69
CA TRP A 259 -9.47 24.38 17.72
C TRP A 259 -10.95 24.48 17.35
N CYS A 260 -11.75 23.43 17.55
CA CYS A 260 -13.19 23.43 17.27
C CYS A 260 -14.06 23.79 18.48
N GLN A 261 -13.48 23.97 19.68
CA GLN A 261 -14.21 24.47 20.86
C GLN A 261 -14.18 26.01 20.92
N THR A 262 -14.70 26.72 19.92
CA THR A 262 -15.25 28.07 20.15
C THR A 262 -16.15 28.48 18.99
N ASN A 263 -17.44 28.18 19.06
CA ASN A 263 -18.51 28.99 18.48
C ASN A 263 -19.83 28.56 19.13
N HIS A 264 -20.17 29.24 20.23
CA HIS A 264 -21.38 28.96 21.01
C HIS A 264 -22.68 29.38 20.29
N ASP A 265 -22.57 29.95 19.08
CA ASP A 265 -23.69 30.45 18.25
C ASP A 265 -23.89 29.71 16.92
N ASP A 266 -23.12 28.66 16.62
CA ASP A 266 -23.35 27.87 15.40
C ASP A 266 -24.18 26.61 15.69
N VAL A 267 -25.43 26.60 15.21
CA VAL A 267 -26.47 25.60 15.50
C VAL A 267 -26.21 24.26 14.79
N ARG A 268 -24.99 24.02 14.29
CA ARG A 268 -24.59 22.78 13.64
C ARG A 268 -23.76 21.96 14.61
N ASN A 269 -24.44 21.14 15.41
CA ASN A 269 -23.82 20.10 16.23
C ASN A 269 -23.11 19.07 15.33
N VAL A 270 -21.87 19.34 14.93
CA VAL A 270 -21.04 18.39 14.16
C VAL A 270 -20.45 17.40 15.16
N ARG A 271 -20.88 16.14 15.08
CA ARG A 271 -20.30 15.06 15.90
C ARG A 271 -19.21 14.39 15.09
N ILE A 272 -17.97 14.58 15.52
CA ILE A 272 -16.80 13.91 14.93
C ILE A 272 -16.66 12.56 15.63
N HIS A 273 -16.63 11.48 14.84
CA HIS A 273 -16.31 10.13 15.32
C HIS A 273 -15.02 9.68 14.68
N LEU A 274 -14.07 9.26 15.51
CA LEU A 274 -12.79 8.76 15.08
C LEU A 274 -12.76 7.27 15.40
N MET A 275 -12.59 6.44 14.38
CA MET A 275 -12.52 4.99 14.53
C MET A 275 -11.08 4.53 14.28
N SER A 276 -10.52 3.81 15.25
CA SER A 276 -9.19 3.21 15.18
C SER A 276 -9.24 1.82 14.57
#